data_AF-A0A226D691-F1
#
_entry.id   AF-A0A226D691-F1
#
_cell.length_a   1.000
_cell.length_b   1.000
_cell.length_c   1.000
_cell.angle_alpha   90.00
_cell.angle_beta   90.00
_cell.angle_gamma   90.00
#
_symmetry.space_group_name_H-M   'P 1'
#
loop_
_entity.id
_entity.type
_entity.pdbx_description
1 polymer ?
#
loop_
_entity_poly.entity_id
_entity_poly.type
_entity_poly.pdbx_seq_one_letter_code
_entity_poly.pdbx_strand_id
1 'polypeptide(L)'
;MLAAPISEGFLNLIKLSTRLTYESWRSIVLPDSNIKIVTRLAKIYFFFSPYPAHFRFGKFRLTASLWSILLSTFTWSNVLLHLILNISWFCVSFLTRFPTERWQLVVMFYFLTVYVVLMAGCLRCIWLKSNLVFLFNSSISMEAGILKEGHRCTSWSYRFFAASSVGLQISTVLAPASLFVMAVVTLCMPPAITGLLHSSCSSWLGVDHDIGILVRLISAVQIAYTWMHMCCGVTITGLVAWFYPVQVIREKLIFLIR
;
A
#
# COMPACT_ATOMS: atom_id res chain seq x y z
N MET A 1 -19.37 24.36 12.59
CA MET A 1 -19.50 22.89 12.48
C MET A 1 -18.50 22.25 13.42
N LEU A 2 -18.97 21.55 14.45
CA LEU A 2 -18.14 20.93 15.48
C LEU A 2 -17.37 19.75 14.87
N ALA A 3 -16.04 19.86 14.80
CA ALA A 3 -15.19 18.68 14.66
C ALA A 3 -15.46 17.82 15.90
N ALA A 4 -16.13 16.68 15.72
CA ALA A 4 -16.34 15.74 16.82
C ALA A 4 -14.97 15.36 17.38
N PRO A 5 -14.71 15.53 18.70
CA PRO A 5 -13.44 15.13 19.27
C PRO A 5 -13.26 13.64 18.99
N ILE A 6 -12.15 13.31 18.32
CA ILE A 6 -11.71 11.93 18.16
C ILE A 6 -11.72 11.32 19.56
N SER A 7 -12.63 10.38 19.82
CA SER A 7 -12.85 9.89 21.18
C SER A 7 -11.55 9.32 21.72
N GLU A 8 -11.22 9.57 22.99
CA GLU A 8 -10.04 8.98 23.62
C GLU A 8 -10.00 7.45 23.46
N GLY A 9 -11.16 6.81 23.34
CA GLY A 9 -11.29 5.39 23.02
C GLY A 9 -10.62 5.02 21.68
N PHE A 10 -10.75 5.84 20.65
CA PHE A 10 -10.11 5.61 19.34
C PHE A 10 -8.58 5.70 19.43
N LEU A 11 -8.05 6.72 20.12
CA LEU A 11 -6.62 6.87 20.37
C LEU A 11 -6.05 5.72 21.22
N ASN A 12 -6.80 5.26 22.22
CA ASN A 12 -6.40 4.14 23.06
C ASN A 12 -6.43 2.80 22.30
N LEU A 13 -7.39 2.61 21.38
CA LEU A 13 -7.42 1.45 20.47
C LEU A 13 -6.21 1.44 19.52
N ILE A 14 -5.84 2.59 18.96
CA ILE A 14 -4.62 2.73 18.13
C ILE A 14 -3.38 2.40 18.97
N LYS A 15 -3.26 2.98 20.17
CA LYS A 15 -2.11 2.71 21.07
C LYS A 15 -2.05 1.25 21.49
N LEU A 16 -3.18 0.60 21.78
CA LEU A 16 -3.23 -0.80 22.18
C LEU A 16 -2.86 -1.73 21.03
N SER A 17 -3.42 -1.49 19.83
CA SER A 17 -3.09 -2.26 18.63
C SER A 17 -1.62 -2.12 18.26
N THR A 18 -1.07 -0.91 18.30
CA THR A 18 0.34 -0.66 17.98
C THR A 18 1.28 -1.27 19.02
N ARG A 19 0.94 -1.19 20.31
CA ARG A 19 1.73 -1.79 21.41
C ARG A 19 1.74 -3.32 21.34
N LEU A 20 0.59 -3.96 21.11
CA LEU A 20 0.50 -5.42 20.97
C LEU A 20 1.28 -5.92 19.73
N THR A 21 1.20 -5.19 18.63
CA THR A 21 1.97 -5.50 17.43
C THR A 21 3.45 -5.19 17.58
N TYR A 22 3.88 -4.33 18.49
CA TYR A 22 5.30 -4.03 18.71
C TYR A 22 5.97 -5.01 19.69
N GLU A 23 5.33 -5.29 20.82
CA GLU A 23 5.89 -6.16 21.87
C GLU A 23 6.07 -7.61 21.40
N SER A 24 5.16 -8.12 20.55
CA SER A 24 5.25 -9.47 19.97
C SER A 24 6.53 -9.74 19.18
N TRP A 25 7.26 -8.70 18.74
CA TRP A 25 8.40 -8.87 17.84
C TRP A 25 9.76 -8.61 18.47
N ARG A 26 9.81 -8.18 19.74
CA ARG A 26 11.09 -7.94 20.44
C ARG A 26 11.71 -9.22 21.01
N SER A 27 10.90 -10.24 21.29
CA SER A 27 11.33 -11.44 22.01
C SER A 27 11.96 -12.53 21.13
N ILE A 28 12.05 -12.32 19.81
CA ILE A 28 12.51 -13.35 18.89
C ILE A 28 13.95 -13.08 18.47
N VAL A 29 14.88 -13.87 19.01
CA VAL A 29 16.28 -13.90 18.57
C VAL A 29 16.32 -14.56 17.19
N LEU A 30 16.33 -13.74 16.14
CA LEU A 30 16.46 -14.19 14.76
C LEU A 30 17.94 -14.33 14.41
N PRO A 31 18.34 -15.38 13.65
CA PRO A 31 19.70 -15.49 13.14
C PRO A 31 20.06 -14.25 12.29
N ASP A 32 21.35 -13.92 12.21
CA ASP A 32 21.87 -12.87 11.31
C ASP A 32 21.72 -13.31 9.84
N SER A 33 20.51 -13.16 9.32
CA SER A 33 20.13 -13.62 7.98
C SER A 33 19.10 -12.69 7.32
N ASN A 34 18.65 -13.02 6.11
CA ASN A 34 17.63 -12.25 5.39
C ASN A 34 16.31 -12.15 6.18
N ILE A 35 16.06 -13.07 7.12
CA ILE A 35 14.88 -13.07 7.98
C ILE A 35 14.74 -11.75 8.74
N LYS A 36 15.83 -11.10 9.18
CA LYS A 36 15.75 -9.79 9.86
C LYS A 36 15.25 -8.68 8.93
N ILE A 37 15.68 -8.70 7.67
CA ILE A 37 15.23 -7.73 6.66
C ILE A 37 13.77 -7.99 6.30
N VAL A 38 13.42 -9.24 6.02
CA VAL A 38 12.04 -9.66 5.71
C VAL A 38 11.09 -9.32 6.84
N THR A 39 11.48 -9.56 8.10
CA THR A 39 10.63 -9.26 9.26
C THR A 39 10.48 -7.75 9.47
N ARG A 40 11.52 -6.94 9.27
CA ARG A 40 11.41 -5.47 9.30
C ARG A 40 10.50 -4.93 8.18
N LEU A 41 10.66 -5.44 6.97
CA LEU A 41 9.78 -5.12 5.84
C LEU A 41 8.33 -5.51 6.11
N ALA A 42 8.13 -6.74 6.57
CA ALA A 42 6.84 -7.27 6.94
C ALA A 42 6.19 -6.39 8.02
N LYS A 43 6.94 -5.90 9.02
CA LYS A 43 6.41 -4.96 10.02
C LYS A 43 5.91 -3.66 9.39
N ILE A 44 6.70 -3.02 8.55
CA ILE A 44 6.31 -1.76 7.89
C ILE A 44 5.07 -2.01 7.03
N TYR A 45 5.07 -3.07 6.23
CA TYR A 45 3.90 -3.43 5.44
C TYR A 45 2.69 -3.70 6.32
N PHE A 46 2.79 -4.61 7.31
CA PHE A 46 1.66 -5.02 8.14
C PHE A 46 1.11 -3.90 9.02
N PHE A 47 1.91 -2.85 9.25
CA PHE A 47 1.46 -1.64 9.92
C PHE A 47 0.50 -0.82 9.05
N PHE A 48 0.80 -0.68 7.74
CA PHE A 48 -0.03 0.06 6.79
C PHE A 48 -1.02 -0.82 6.01
N SER A 49 -0.88 -2.13 6.13
CA SER A 49 -1.69 -3.12 5.43
C SER A 49 -3.02 -3.36 6.14
N PRO A 50 -4.09 -3.57 5.36
CA PRO A 50 -5.39 -3.98 5.89
C PRO A 50 -5.39 -5.45 6.37
N TYR A 51 -4.26 -6.15 6.23
CA TYR A 51 -4.10 -7.55 6.58
C TYR A 51 -2.95 -7.71 7.58
N PRO A 52 -3.09 -7.24 8.83
CA PRO A 52 -2.03 -7.39 9.81
C PRO A 52 -1.72 -8.87 9.99
N ALA A 53 -0.45 -9.21 9.89
CA ALA A 53 0.03 -10.51 10.29
C ALA A 53 0.94 -10.35 11.50
N HIS A 54 0.75 -11.23 12.47
CA HIS A 54 1.64 -11.33 13.62
C HIS A 54 2.60 -12.48 13.39
N PHE A 55 3.87 -12.24 13.69
CA PHE A 55 4.87 -13.29 13.74
C PHE A 55 4.93 -13.87 15.15
N ARG A 56 4.41 -15.09 15.33
CA ARG A 56 4.35 -15.79 16.63
C ARG A 56 4.81 -17.23 16.46
N PHE A 57 5.74 -17.67 17.31
CA PHE A 57 6.30 -19.03 17.28
C PHE A 57 6.91 -19.42 15.91
N GLY A 58 7.66 -18.50 15.30
CA GLY A 58 8.33 -18.77 14.02
C GLY A 58 7.41 -18.80 12.80
N LYS A 59 6.11 -18.46 12.95
CA LYS A 59 5.14 -18.45 11.85
C LYS A 59 4.36 -17.13 11.81
N PHE A 60 4.11 -16.65 10.61
CA PHE A 60 3.14 -15.60 10.33
C PHE A 60 1.72 -16.16 10.42
N ARG A 61 0.86 -15.43 11.13
CA ARG A 61 -0.58 -15.67 11.16
C ARG A 61 -1.31 -14.36 10.87
N LEU A 62 -2.30 -14.40 9.98
CA LEU A 62 -3.21 -13.27 9.80
C LEU A 62 -4.05 -13.10 11.05
N THR A 63 -4.17 -11.86 11.51
CA THR A 63 -5.16 -11.48 12.50
C THR A 63 -6.22 -10.62 11.81
N ALA A 64 -7.48 -10.91 12.06
CA ALA A 64 -8.55 -9.99 11.72
C ALA A 64 -8.64 -9.00 12.87
N SER A 65 -8.08 -7.80 12.71
CA SER A 65 -8.32 -6.72 13.66
C SER A 65 -9.45 -5.83 13.13
N LEU A 66 -10.27 -5.29 14.03
CA LEU A 66 -11.32 -4.34 13.62
C LEU A 66 -10.73 -3.16 12.84
N TRP A 67 -9.56 -2.69 13.28
CA TRP A 67 -8.79 -1.65 12.58
C TRP A 67 -8.49 -2.02 11.13
N SER A 68 -8.06 -3.26 10.89
CA SER A 68 -7.69 -3.69 9.55
C SER A 68 -8.91 -3.82 8.63
N ILE A 69 -10.04 -4.26 9.17
CA ILE A 69 -11.32 -4.27 8.46
C ILE A 69 -11.73 -2.84 8.11
N LEU A 70 -11.67 -1.91 9.06
CA LEU A 70 -12.01 -0.49 8.83
C LEU A 70 -11.12 0.14 7.76
N LEU A 71 -9.80 -0.06 7.85
CA LEU A 71 -8.83 0.43 6.87
C LEU A 71 -9.03 -0.18 5.49
N SER A 72 -9.34 -1.48 5.41
CA SER A 72 -9.70 -2.15 4.17
C SER A 72 -10.94 -1.51 3.57
N THR A 73 -12.04 -1.45 4.32
CA THR A 73 -13.31 -0.87 3.89
C THR A 73 -13.14 0.56 3.42
N PHE A 74 -12.39 1.38 4.16
CA PHE A 74 -12.10 2.75 3.77
C PHE A 74 -11.35 2.83 2.42
N THR A 75 -10.35 1.96 2.22
CA THR A 75 -9.60 1.90 0.94
C THR A 75 -10.54 1.54 -0.21
N TRP A 76 -11.37 0.51 -0.02
CA TRP A 76 -12.35 0.07 -1.03
C TRP A 76 -13.36 1.15 -1.36
N SER A 77 -13.96 1.76 -0.34
CA SER A 77 -14.91 2.86 -0.52
C SER A 77 -14.28 4.04 -1.24
N ASN A 78 -13.02 4.37 -0.97
CA ASN A 78 -12.33 5.47 -1.63
C ASN A 78 -12.08 5.17 -3.12
N VAL A 79 -11.53 3.99 -3.44
CA VAL A 79 -11.31 3.59 -4.84
C VAL A 79 -12.64 3.52 -5.60
N LEU A 80 -13.69 2.97 -4.99
CA LEU A 80 -15.01 2.88 -5.60
C LEU A 80 -15.63 4.27 -5.82
N LEU A 81 -15.53 5.16 -4.84
CA LEU A 81 -15.99 6.54 -4.95
C LEU A 81 -15.32 7.23 -6.13
N HIS A 82 -13.99 7.17 -6.23
CA HIS A 82 -13.27 7.79 -7.34
C HIS A 82 -13.60 7.15 -8.70
N LEU A 83 -13.84 5.84 -8.75
CA LEU A 83 -14.30 5.18 -9.97
C LEU A 83 -15.69 5.68 -10.39
N ILE A 84 -16.63 5.78 -9.45
CA ILE A 84 -17.99 6.31 -9.69
C ILE A 84 -17.91 7.75 -10.17
N LEU A 85 -17.08 8.58 -9.55
CA LEU A 85 -16.89 9.97 -9.94
C LEU A 85 -16.33 10.10 -11.36
N ASN A 86 -15.37 9.25 -11.77
CA ASN A 86 -14.85 9.24 -13.14
C ASN A 86 -15.93 8.82 -14.14
N ILE A 87 -16.65 7.73 -13.85
CA ILE A 87 -17.72 7.23 -14.73
C ILE A 87 -18.82 8.30 -14.85
N SER A 88 -19.20 8.93 -13.75
CA SER A 88 -20.17 10.02 -13.72
C SER A 88 -19.72 11.20 -14.57
N TRP A 89 -18.44 11.60 -14.48
CA TRP A 89 -17.88 12.62 -15.34
C TRP A 89 -18.02 12.26 -16.82
N PHE A 90 -17.67 11.03 -17.22
CA PHE A 90 -17.87 10.57 -18.59
C PHE A 90 -19.34 10.61 -19.00
N CYS A 91 -20.26 10.12 -18.17
CA CYS A 91 -21.69 10.16 -18.44
C CYS A 91 -22.16 11.60 -18.70
N VAL A 92 -21.81 12.54 -17.82
CA VAL A 92 -22.18 13.95 -17.97
C VAL A 92 -21.56 14.55 -19.22
N SER A 93 -20.25 14.39 -19.43
CA SER A 93 -19.54 14.94 -20.60
C SER A 93 -20.06 14.39 -21.93
N PHE A 94 -20.38 13.10 -22.01
CA PHE A 94 -20.97 12.49 -23.20
C PHE A 94 -22.42 12.94 -23.43
N LEU A 95 -23.23 13.07 -22.38
CA LEU A 95 -24.64 13.47 -22.50
C LEU A 95 -24.81 14.95 -22.86
N THR A 96 -23.96 15.82 -22.31
CA THR A 96 -24.09 17.27 -22.47
C THR A 96 -23.43 17.84 -23.72
N ARG A 97 -22.64 17.03 -24.46
CA ARG A 97 -21.89 17.44 -25.66
C ARG A 97 -21.07 18.73 -25.49
N PHE A 98 -20.63 19.03 -24.27
CA PHE A 98 -19.72 20.17 -24.08
C PHE A 98 -18.44 19.93 -24.88
N PRO A 99 -17.86 20.97 -25.50
CA PRO A 99 -16.55 20.88 -26.13
C PRO A 99 -15.50 20.65 -25.03
N THR A 100 -15.29 19.39 -24.66
CA THR A 100 -14.24 19.00 -23.73
C THR A 100 -12.89 19.12 -24.44
N GLU A 101 -11.94 19.82 -23.82
CA GLU A 101 -10.60 19.92 -24.36
C GLU A 101 -9.94 18.54 -24.42
N ARG A 102 -9.20 18.24 -25.50
CA ARG A 102 -8.66 16.88 -25.75
C ARG A 102 -7.82 16.34 -24.60
N TRP A 103 -7.07 17.19 -23.90
CA TRP A 103 -6.22 16.77 -22.79
C TRP A 103 -7.03 16.32 -21.57
N GLN A 104 -8.20 16.92 -21.29
CA GLN A 104 -9.05 16.53 -20.17
C GLN A 104 -9.56 15.10 -20.37
N LEU A 105 -9.93 14.77 -21.60
CA LEU A 105 -10.34 13.42 -21.97
C LEU A 105 -9.21 12.42 -21.77
N VAL A 106 -7.99 12.72 -22.23
CA VAL A 106 -6.81 11.87 -22.00
C VAL A 106 -6.56 11.63 -20.51
N VAL A 107 -6.64 12.69 -19.71
CA VAL A 107 -6.45 12.62 -18.25
C VAL A 107 -7.54 11.78 -17.58
N MET A 108 -8.81 11.96 -17.94
CA MET A 108 -9.91 11.18 -17.36
C MET A 108 -9.85 9.71 -17.75
N PHE A 109 -9.42 9.38 -18.99
CA PHE A 109 -9.15 8.00 -19.39
C PHE A 109 -8.00 7.39 -18.61
N TYR A 110 -6.94 8.16 -18.37
CA TYR A 110 -5.84 7.73 -17.51
C TYR A 110 -6.34 7.40 -16.10
N PHE A 111 -7.12 8.29 -15.47
CA PHE A 111 -7.69 8.02 -14.15
C PHE A 111 -8.63 6.82 -14.12
N LEU A 112 -9.52 6.70 -15.10
CA LEU A 112 -10.39 5.53 -15.23
C LEU A 112 -9.57 4.24 -15.28
N THR A 113 -8.53 4.21 -16.12
CA THR A 113 -7.63 3.05 -16.25
C THR A 113 -6.94 2.75 -14.93
N VAL A 114 -6.40 3.77 -14.26
CA VAL A 114 -5.76 3.64 -12.94
C VAL A 114 -6.75 3.03 -11.96
N TYR A 115 -7.94 3.60 -11.75
CA TYR A 115 -8.89 3.10 -10.76
C TYR A 115 -9.41 1.68 -11.07
N VAL A 116 -9.58 1.31 -12.35
CA VAL A 116 -9.91 -0.06 -12.74
C VAL A 116 -8.78 -1.03 -12.37
N VAL A 117 -7.53 -0.67 -12.70
CA VAL A 117 -6.34 -1.47 -12.32
C VAL A 117 -6.23 -1.56 -10.80
N LEU A 118 -6.51 -0.48 -10.08
CA LEU A 118 -6.48 -0.46 -8.62
C LEU A 118 -7.53 -1.41 -8.03
N MET A 119 -8.77 -1.38 -8.53
CA MET A 119 -9.82 -2.30 -8.12
C MET A 119 -9.44 -3.76 -8.35
N ALA A 120 -8.91 -4.08 -9.54
CA ALA A 120 -8.43 -5.43 -9.85
C ALA A 120 -7.28 -5.86 -8.91
N GLY A 121 -6.36 -4.94 -8.62
CA GLY A 121 -5.27 -5.13 -7.67
C GLY A 121 -5.78 -5.42 -6.25
N CYS A 122 -6.75 -4.64 -5.76
CA CYS A 122 -7.38 -4.86 -4.46
C CYS A 122 -8.10 -6.22 -4.39
N LEU A 123 -8.86 -6.59 -5.43
CA LEU A 123 -9.51 -7.91 -5.52
C LEU A 123 -8.47 -9.04 -5.46
N ARG A 124 -7.37 -8.86 -6.20
CA ARG A 124 -6.26 -9.83 -6.21
C ARG A 124 -5.58 -9.93 -4.85
N CYS A 125 -5.41 -8.81 -4.13
CA CYS A 125 -4.84 -8.81 -2.78
C CYS A 125 -5.73 -9.57 -1.79
N ILE A 126 -7.06 -9.41 -1.85
CA ILE A 126 -7.99 -10.20 -1.04
C ILE A 126 -7.80 -11.69 -1.31
N TRP A 127 -7.71 -12.07 -2.58
CA TRP A 127 -7.62 -13.48 -2.96
C TRP A 127 -6.26 -14.09 -2.61
N LEU A 128 -5.18 -13.32 -2.73
CA LEU A 128 -3.83 -13.77 -2.44
C LEU A 128 -3.45 -13.72 -0.95
N LYS A 129 -4.31 -13.20 -0.06
CA LYS A 129 -3.95 -13.01 1.36
C LYS A 129 -3.47 -14.31 2.04
N SER A 130 -4.12 -15.44 1.78
CA SER A 130 -3.73 -16.75 2.32
C SER A 130 -2.42 -17.24 1.72
N ASN A 131 -2.24 -17.02 0.41
CA ASN A 131 -1.04 -17.39 -0.32
C ASN A 131 0.17 -16.59 0.14
N LEU A 132 -0.01 -15.31 0.49
CA LEU A 132 1.07 -14.47 1.02
C LEU A 132 1.60 -15.01 2.35
N VAL A 133 0.72 -15.39 3.28
CA VAL A 133 1.11 -15.99 4.57
C VAL A 133 1.83 -17.30 4.34
N PHE A 134 1.31 -18.14 3.45
CA PHE A 134 1.94 -19.39 3.07
C PHE A 134 3.35 -19.13 2.52
N LEU A 135 3.51 -18.21 1.58
CA LEU A 135 4.78 -17.86 0.95
C LEU A 135 5.79 -17.31 1.96
N PHE A 136 5.37 -16.44 2.89
CA PHE A 136 6.25 -15.94 3.95
C PHE A 136 6.70 -17.07 4.90
N ASN A 137 5.78 -17.94 5.29
CA ASN A 137 6.10 -19.07 6.16
C ASN A 137 7.02 -20.08 5.48
N SER A 138 6.79 -20.37 4.20
CA SER A 138 7.65 -21.24 3.39
C SER A 138 9.04 -20.64 3.23
N SER A 139 9.14 -19.33 2.97
CA SER A 139 10.43 -18.64 2.83
C SER A 139 11.26 -18.72 4.11
N ILE A 140 10.64 -18.49 5.28
CA ILE A 140 11.30 -18.64 6.58
C ILE A 140 11.70 -20.10 6.83
N SER A 141 10.80 -21.03 6.54
CA SER A 141 11.06 -22.46 6.74
C SER A 141 12.24 -22.95 5.89
N MET A 142 12.30 -22.53 4.63
CA MET A 142 13.39 -22.86 3.71
C MET A 142 14.71 -22.24 4.17
N GLU A 143 14.73 -20.97 4.55
CA GLU A 143 15.94 -20.31 5.04
C GLU A 143 16.43 -20.96 6.35
N ALA A 144 15.53 -21.32 7.26
CA ALA A 144 15.88 -22.05 8.47
C ALA A 144 16.45 -23.45 8.18
N GLY A 145 15.97 -24.13 7.14
CA GLY A 145 16.53 -25.41 6.68
C GLY A 145 17.96 -25.27 6.18
N ILE A 146 18.20 -24.31 5.28
CA ILE A 146 19.53 -24.02 4.72
C ILE A 146 20.55 -23.69 5.82
N LEU A 147 20.13 -22.91 6.83
CA LEU A 147 20.97 -22.56 7.97
C LEU A 147 21.31 -23.79 8.84
N LYS A 148 20.38 -24.73 9.02
CA LYS A 148 20.62 -25.97 9.77
C LYS A 148 21.62 -26.89 9.08
N GLU A 149 21.66 -26.89 7.75
CA GLU A 149 22.63 -27.67 6.95
C GLU A 149 24.05 -27.07 6.97
N GLY A 150 24.25 -25.94 7.65
CA GLY A 150 25.55 -25.28 7.73
C GLY A 150 25.95 -24.54 6.45
N HIS A 151 25.05 -24.45 5.47
CA HIS A 151 25.29 -23.68 4.26
C HIS A 151 25.29 -22.19 4.56
N ARG A 152 26.45 -21.54 4.39
CA ARG A 152 26.53 -20.07 4.46
C ARG A 152 25.75 -19.50 3.27
N CYS A 153 24.74 -18.68 3.56
CA CYS A 153 24.10 -17.87 2.53
C CYS A 153 25.16 -17.03 1.81
N THR A 154 25.22 -17.15 0.48
CA THR A 154 26.17 -16.39 -0.34
C THR A 154 25.94 -14.89 -0.14
N SER A 155 27.01 -14.14 0.14
CA SER A 155 26.97 -12.68 0.41
C SER A 155 26.22 -11.88 -0.67
N TRP A 156 26.21 -12.34 -1.92
CA TRP A 156 25.60 -11.62 -3.05
C TRP A 156 24.07 -11.62 -3.03
N SER A 157 23.44 -12.76 -2.76
CA SER A 157 21.97 -12.85 -2.72
C SER A 157 21.40 -12.00 -1.57
N TYR A 158 22.09 -11.97 -0.43
CA TYR A 158 21.77 -11.08 0.69
C TYR A 158 21.83 -9.61 0.28
N ARG A 159 22.92 -9.17 -0.37
CA ARG A 159 23.11 -7.77 -0.77
C ARG A 159 22.07 -7.33 -1.81
N PHE A 160 21.81 -8.14 -2.82
CA PHE A 160 20.79 -7.86 -3.82
C PHE A 160 19.41 -7.76 -3.18
N PHE A 161 19.06 -8.72 -2.31
CA PHE A 161 17.79 -8.71 -1.62
C PHE A 161 17.63 -7.48 -0.72
N ALA A 162 18.67 -7.13 0.04
CA ALA A 162 18.70 -5.95 0.88
C ALA A 162 18.53 -4.66 0.06
N ALA A 163 19.20 -4.54 -1.08
CA ALA A 163 19.10 -3.38 -1.96
C ALA A 163 17.69 -3.24 -2.55
N SER A 164 17.12 -4.32 -3.11
CA SER A 164 15.76 -4.34 -3.66
C SER A 164 14.70 -4.06 -2.59
N SER A 165 14.89 -4.61 -1.40
CA SER A 165 14.11 -4.33 -0.18
C SER A 165 14.07 -2.83 0.12
N VAL A 166 15.23 -2.19 0.18
CA VAL A 166 15.34 -0.76 0.49
C VAL A 166 14.72 0.08 -0.63
N GLY A 167 14.98 -0.27 -1.89
CA GLY A 167 14.36 0.40 -3.03
C GLY A 167 12.83 0.37 -2.98
N LEU A 168 12.25 -0.79 -2.68
CA LEU A 168 10.80 -0.94 -2.53
C LEU A 168 10.24 -0.18 -1.32
N GLN A 169 10.98 -0.09 -0.21
CA GLN A 169 10.58 0.75 0.94
C GLN A 169 10.55 2.23 0.56
N ILE A 170 11.61 2.71 -0.11
CA ILE A 170 11.71 4.09 -0.55
C ILE A 170 10.54 4.40 -1.48
N SER A 171 10.25 3.55 -2.46
CA SER A 171 9.12 3.77 -3.37
C SER A 171 7.77 3.77 -2.64
N THR A 172 7.62 2.91 -1.63
CA THR A 172 6.38 2.81 -0.84
C THR A 172 6.10 4.06 -0.03
N VAL A 173 7.12 4.79 0.43
CA VAL A 173 6.96 6.03 1.18
C VAL A 173 6.93 7.26 0.25
N LEU A 174 7.83 7.29 -0.74
CA LEU A 174 8.02 8.45 -1.59
C LEU A 174 6.84 8.68 -2.54
N ALA A 175 6.24 7.62 -3.09
CA ALA A 175 5.08 7.73 -3.97
C ALA A 175 3.88 8.40 -3.28
N PRO A 176 3.35 7.91 -2.14
CA PRO A 176 2.23 8.57 -1.46
C PRO A 176 2.60 9.95 -0.92
N ALA A 177 3.84 10.17 -0.46
CA ALA A 177 4.29 11.50 -0.05
C ALA A 177 4.29 12.50 -1.21
N SER A 178 4.76 12.10 -2.39
CA SER A 178 4.75 12.96 -3.58
C SER A 178 3.32 13.31 -4.01
N LEU A 179 2.40 12.34 -3.96
CA LEU A 179 1.00 12.55 -4.30
C LEU A 179 0.27 13.40 -3.27
N PHE A 180 0.60 13.26 -1.99
CA PHE A 180 0.13 14.15 -0.94
C PHE A 180 0.54 15.61 -1.22
N VAL A 181 1.85 15.83 -1.48
CA VAL A 181 2.38 17.16 -1.78
C VAL A 181 1.74 17.72 -3.04
N MET A 182 1.58 16.93 -4.11
CA MET A 182 0.88 17.39 -5.32
C MET A 182 -0.58 17.72 -5.04
N ALA A 183 -1.30 16.92 -4.26
CA ALA A 183 -2.70 17.22 -3.92
C ALA A 183 -2.86 18.50 -3.08
N VAL A 184 -1.86 18.86 -2.26
CA VAL A 184 -1.86 20.09 -1.45
C VAL A 184 -1.39 21.31 -2.26
N VAL A 185 -0.33 21.15 -3.07
CA VAL A 185 0.37 22.26 -3.75
C VAL A 185 -0.25 22.56 -5.12
N THR A 186 -0.57 21.54 -5.93
CA THR A 186 -1.01 21.72 -7.31
C THR A 186 -2.53 21.52 -7.43
N LEU A 187 -3.27 22.58 -7.11
CA LEU A 187 -4.73 22.57 -6.98
C LEU A 187 -5.50 22.63 -8.30
N CYS A 188 -4.85 23.12 -9.36
CA CYS A 188 -5.45 23.24 -10.69
C CYS A 188 -4.90 22.18 -11.67
N MET A 189 -4.03 21.28 -11.21
CA MET A 189 -3.66 20.10 -11.98
C MET A 189 -4.49 18.91 -11.49
N PRO A 190 -5.12 18.14 -12.39
CA PRO A 190 -5.94 17.01 -12.01
C PRO A 190 -5.07 15.86 -11.49
N PRO A 191 -5.16 15.55 -10.19
CA PRO A 191 -5.37 14.14 -9.86
C PRO A 191 -6.62 13.86 -9.04
N ALA A 192 -7.31 14.89 -8.59
CA ALA A 192 -8.61 14.77 -7.95
C ALA A 192 -9.68 15.27 -8.92
N ILE A 193 -10.62 14.40 -9.28
CA ILE A 193 -11.78 14.70 -10.14
C ILE A 193 -12.57 15.92 -9.60
N THR A 194 -12.47 16.18 -8.30
CA THR A 194 -13.00 17.38 -7.64
C THR A 194 -12.47 18.68 -8.22
N GLY A 195 -11.22 18.73 -8.69
CA GLY A 195 -10.64 19.90 -9.36
C GLY A 195 -11.21 20.15 -10.76
N LEU A 196 -11.64 19.09 -11.46
CA LEU A 196 -12.23 19.21 -12.81
C LEU A 196 -13.72 19.51 -12.78
N LEU A 197 -14.44 19.11 -11.71
CA LEU A 197 -15.86 19.43 -11.53
C LEU A 197 -16.11 20.88 -11.08
N HIS A 198 -15.06 21.63 -10.70
CA HIS A 198 -15.14 23.01 -10.22
C HIS A 198 -14.19 23.93 -11.00
N SER A 199 -14.24 23.83 -12.33
CA SER A 199 -13.29 24.38 -13.31
C SER A 199 -13.30 25.92 -13.47
N SER A 200 -13.54 26.67 -12.39
CA SER A 200 -13.21 28.08 -12.32
C SER A 200 -12.19 28.28 -11.20
N CYS A 201 -10.92 27.93 -11.44
CA CYS A 201 -9.82 28.20 -10.49
C CYS A 201 -9.72 29.69 -10.09
N SER A 202 -10.48 30.59 -10.74
CA SER A 202 -10.60 32.01 -10.40
C SER A 202 -11.53 32.33 -9.22
N SER A 203 -12.53 31.50 -8.89
CA SER A 203 -13.51 31.82 -7.83
C SER A 203 -13.08 31.39 -6.42
N TRP A 204 -11.96 30.66 -6.29
CA TRP A 204 -11.55 30.02 -5.03
C TRP A 204 -10.79 30.90 -4.04
N LEU A 205 -10.31 32.08 -4.48
CA LEU A 205 -9.69 33.08 -3.60
C LEU A 205 -10.72 34.03 -2.95
N GLY A 206 -11.98 33.99 -3.39
CA GLY A 206 -12.90 35.12 -3.17
C GLY A 206 -13.89 34.98 -2.01
N VAL A 207 -14.41 33.80 -1.68
CA VAL A 207 -15.64 33.73 -0.85
C VAL A 207 -15.65 32.67 0.26
N ASP A 208 -14.91 31.56 0.16
CA ASP A 208 -14.91 30.50 1.20
C ASP A 208 -13.50 29.96 1.50
N HIS A 209 -12.64 30.81 2.08
CA HIS A 209 -11.23 30.46 2.31
C HIS A 209 -11.02 29.24 3.23
N ASP A 210 -11.89 29.04 4.22
CA ASP A 210 -11.69 28.01 5.25
C ASP A 210 -12.16 26.61 4.82
N ILE A 211 -13.31 26.51 4.13
CA ILE A 211 -13.88 25.22 3.71
C ILE A 211 -13.00 24.58 2.64
N GLY A 212 -12.40 25.39 1.75
CA GLY A 212 -11.53 24.90 0.69
C GLY A 212 -10.28 24.19 1.20
N ILE A 213 -9.60 24.73 2.23
CA ILE A 213 -8.36 24.14 2.77
C ILE A 213 -8.63 22.79 3.43
N LEU A 214 -9.72 22.68 4.20
CA LEU A 214 -10.07 21.44 4.88
C LEU A 214 -10.36 20.32 3.89
N VAL A 215 -11.16 20.59 2.85
CA VAL A 215 -11.47 19.61 1.80
C VAL A 215 -10.19 19.16 1.08
N ARG A 216 -9.27 20.09 0.78
CA ARG A 216 -7.97 19.77 0.15
C ARG A 216 -7.14 18.84 1.01
N LEU A 217 -7.04 19.13 2.31
CA LEU A 217 -6.29 18.30 3.23
C LEU A 217 -6.90 16.90 3.34
N ILE A 218 -8.23 16.80 3.45
CA ILE A 218 -8.93 15.51 3.52
C ILE A 218 -8.69 14.69 2.25
N SER A 219 -8.84 15.30 1.07
CA SER A 219 -8.60 14.61 -0.21
C SER A 219 -7.13 14.21 -0.38
N ALA A 220 -6.19 15.07 0.01
CA ALA A 220 -4.76 14.75 -0.05
C ALA A 220 -4.42 13.56 0.86
N VAL A 221 -4.95 13.54 2.08
CA VAL A 221 -4.79 12.41 3.02
C VAL A 221 -5.41 11.13 2.44
N GLN A 222 -6.60 11.21 1.86
CA GLN A 222 -7.28 10.08 1.21
C GLN A 222 -6.43 9.50 0.07
N ILE A 223 -5.95 10.35 -0.84
CA ILE A 223 -5.10 9.94 -1.97
C ILE A 223 -3.82 9.31 -1.46
N ALA A 224 -3.10 9.98 -0.56
CA ALA A 224 -1.85 9.49 -0.01
C ALA A 224 -2.02 8.13 0.67
N TYR A 225 -3.10 7.96 1.45
CA TYR A 225 -3.41 6.71 2.11
C TYR A 225 -3.73 5.58 1.12
N THR A 226 -4.57 5.84 0.11
CA THR A 226 -4.88 4.84 -0.93
C THR A 226 -3.62 4.42 -1.68
N TRP A 227 -2.75 5.35 -2.04
CA TRP A 227 -1.50 5.01 -2.74
C TRP A 227 -0.51 4.28 -1.87
N MET A 228 -0.38 4.63 -0.59
CA MET A 228 0.43 3.90 0.38
C MET A 228 0.02 2.42 0.41
N HIS A 229 -1.29 2.16 0.51
CA HIS A 229 -1.84 0.81 0.53
C HIS A 229 -1.47 -0.01 -0.72
N MET A 230 -1.52 0.64 -1.89
CA MET A 230 -1.25 -0.01 -3.17
C MET A 230 0.24 -0.28 -3.35
N CYS A 231 1.10 0.69 -3.02
CA CYS A 231 2.54 0.50 -3.02
C CYS A 231 2.95 -0.62 -2.05
N CYS A 232 2.34 -0.69 -0.87
CA CYS A 232 2.53 -1.80 0.06
C CYS A 232 2.22 -3.15 -0.61
N GLY A 233 1.06 -3.28 -1.26
CA GLY A 233 0.65 -4.51 -1.94
C GLY A 233 1.65 -4.95 -3.02
N VAL A 234 2.02 -4.02 -3.91
CA VAL A 234 3.00 -4.25 -4.98
C VAL A 234 4.36 -4.66 -4.42
N THR A 235 4.84 -3.96 -3.39
CA THR A 235 6.11 -4.26 -2.72
C THR A 235 6.14 -5.68 -2.20
N ILE A 236 5.07 -6.16 -1.57
CA ILE A 236 5.02 -7.54 -1.09
C ILE A 236 4.98 -8.55 -2.21
N THR A 237 4.15 -8.34 -3.24
CA THR A 237 4.11 -9.25 -4.38
C THR A 237 5.47 -9.31 -5.06
N GLY A 238 6.14 -8.18 -5.24
CA GLY A 238 7.49 -8.10 -5.79
C GLY A 238 8.53 -8.82 -4.94
N LEU A 239 8.53 -8.61 -3.62
CA LEU A 239 9.43 -9.31 -2.69
C LEU A 239 9.24 -10.82 -2.77
N VAL A 240 8.00 -11.29 -2.70
CA VAL A 240 7.67 -12.72 -2.75
C VAL A 240 8.04 -13.32 -4.11
N ALA A 241 7.72 -12.62 -5.20
CA ALA A 241 8.08 -13.03 -6.55
C ALA A 241 9.60 -13.06 -6.76
N TRP A 242 10.37 -12.23 -6.07
CA TRP A 242 11.84 -12.27 -6.10
C TRP A 242 12.45 -13.34 -5.20
N PHE A 243 11.80 -13.69 -4.08
CA PHE A 243 12.25 -14.77 -3.20
C PHE A 243 12.20 -16.15 -3.87
N TYR A 244 11.13 -16.42 -4.63
CA TYR A 244 10.84 -17.74 -5.16
C TYR A 244 11.86 -18.27 -6.21
N PRO A 245 12.22 -17.51 -7.26
CA PRO A 245 13.11 -18.01 -8.30
C PRO A 245 14.57 -18.16 -7.83
N VAL A 246 15.03 -17.32 -6.90
CA VAL A 246 16.41 -17.41 -6.38
C VAL A 246 16.64 -18.74 -5.64
N GLN A 247 15.61 -19.27 -4.97
CA GLN A 247 15.71 -20.55 -4.27
C GLN A 247 15.56 -21.74 -5.23
N VAL A 248 14.57 -21.70 -6.14
CA VAL A 248 14.34 -22.79 -7.11
C VAL A 248 15.53 -22.96 -8.08
N ILE A 249 16.13 -21.85 -8.52
CA ILE A 249 17.31 -21.91 -9.39
C ILE A 249 18.52 -22.49 -8.65
N ARG A 250 18.68 -22.19 -7.36
CA ARG A 250 19.79 -22.72 -6.55
C ARG A 250 19.69 -24.24 -6.39
N GLU A 251 18.50 -24.77 -6.10
CA GLU A 251 18.30 -26.22 -5.96
C GLU A 251 18.57 -26.95 -7.27
N LYS A 252 18.11 -26.42 -8.40
CA LYS A 252 18.40 -27.00 -9.72
C LYS A 252 19.88 -26.92 -10.09
N LEU A 253 20.58 -25.84 -9.75
CA LEU A 253 22.00 -25.70 -10.04
C LEU A 253 22.86 -26.69 -9.25
N ILE A 254 22.52 -26.92 -7.98
CA ILE A 254 23.21 -27.90 -7.13
C ILE A 254 22.99 -29.32 -7.66
N PHE A 255 21.79 -29.63 -8.15
CA PHE A 255 21.47 -30.93 -8.74
C PHE A 255 22.18 -31.19 -10.08
N LEU A 256 22.51 -30.14 -10.83
CA LEU A 256 23.24 -30.25 -12.10
C LEU A 256 24.77 -30.38 -11.94
N ILE A 257 25.30 -30.04 -10.76
CA ILE A 257 26.75 -30.07 -10.47
C ILE A 257 27.15 -31.35 -9.72
N ARG A 258 26.18 -32.09 -9.17
CA ARG A 258 26.37 -33.44 -8.60
C ARG A 258 26.09 -34.51 -9.64
#